data_AF-A0A928H8Z7-F1
#
_entry.id   AF-A0A928H8Z7-F1
#
_cell.length_a   1.000
_cell.length_b   1.000
_cell.length_c   1.000
_cell.angle_alpha   90.00
_cell.angle_beta   90.00
_cell.angle_gamma   90.00
#
_symmetry.space_group_name_H-M   'P 1'
#
loop_
_entity.id
_entity.type
_entity.pdbx_description
1 polymer ?
#
loop_
_entity_poly.entity_id
_entity_poly.type
_entity_poly.pdbx_seq_one_letter_code
_entity_poly.pdbx_strand_id
1 'polypeptide(L)'
;MFGVVYAHELNKDFSLIQQYMDVINLWLWHKDDILEYDEYIAACKKAFPGKPIIQGIFLHEYGRADIGNVIELLKYQLDRAREYMAKGDVIGVIILGDREIKKWPEVASAIREYLQNQ
;
A
#
# COMPACT_ATOMS: atom_id res chain seq x y z
N MET A 1 4.32 13.92 10.28
CA MET A 1 4.63 12.50 10.54
C MET A 1 3.72 11.59 9.71
N PHE A 2 4.27 10.52 9.17
CA PHE A 2 3.48 9.49 8.48
C PHE A 2 3.01 8.46 9.51
N GLY A 3 1.72 8.19 9.56
CA GLY A 3 1.16 7.08 10.35
C GLY A 3 1.20 5.80 9.52
N VAL A 4 2.00 4.82 9.92
CA VAL A 4 1.97 3.49 9.30
C VAL A 4 0.76 2.74 9.86
N VAL A 5 -0.16 2.37 8.98
CA VAL A 5 -1.40 1.68 9.36
C VAL A 5 -1.60 0.48 8.45
N TYR A 6 -1.86 -0.68 9.04
CA TYR A 6 -2.25 -1.86 8.26
C TYR A 6 -3.76 -1.89 8.06
N ALA A 7 -4.21 -2.33 6.89
CA ALA A 7 -5.64 -2.38 6.54
C ALA A 7 -6.50 -3.14 7.56
N HIS A 8 -6.00 -4.25 8.11
CA HIS A 8 -6.69 -5.03 9.12
C HIS A 8 -6.82 -4.33 10.50
N GLU A 9 -6.16 -3.18 10.69
CA GLU A 9 -6.22 -2.36 11.90
C GLU A 9 -7.18 -1.18 11.79
N LEU A 10 -7.80 -0.95 10.63
CA LEU A 10 -8.67 0.22 10.37
C LEU A 10 -9.93 0.26 11.25
N ASN A 11 -10.25 -0.81 11.97
CA ASN A 11 -11.34 -0.87 12.94
C ASN A 11 -10.93 -0.41 14.35
N LYS A 12 -9.65 -0.11 14.60
CA LYS A 12 -9.16 0.38 15.89
C LYS A 12 -9.52 1.86 16.10
N ASP A 13 -9.50 2.30 17.35
CA ASP A 13 -9.65 3.71 17.71
C ASP A 13 -8.31 4.44 17.59
N PHE A 14 -8.25 5.42 16.68
CA PHE A 14 -7.09 6.27 16.43
C PHE A 14 -7.23 7.68 17.00
N SER A 15 -8.32 7.99 17.71
CA SER A 15 -8.67 9.35 18.15
C SER A 15 -7.55 10.06 18.93
N LEU A 16 -6.80 9.31 19.74
CA LEU A 16 -5.72 9.84 20.57
C LEU A 16 -4.46 10.21 19.78
N ILE A 17 -4.24 9.60 18.60
CA ILE A 17 -3.00 9.75 17.83
C ILE A 17 -3.17 10.39 16.46
N GLN A 18 -4.39 10.40 15.91
CA GLN A 18 -4.68 10.92 14.57
C GLN A 18 -4.26 12.38 14.37
N GLN A 19 -4.34 13.21 15.42
CA GLN A 19 -3.93 14.62 15.33
C GLN A 19 -2.44 14.81 15.01
N TYR A 20 -1.60 13.81 15.34
CA TYR A 20 -0.17 13.84 15.09
C TYR A 20 0.21 13.23 13.72
N MET A 21 -0.76 12.65 13.01
CA MET A 21 -0.54 12.04 11.69
C MET A 21 -0.92 13.02 10.60
N ASP A 22 0.03 13.35 9.72
CA ASP A 22 -0.19 14.23 8.58
C ASP A 22 -0.63 13.45 7.33
N VAL A 23 -0.11 12.24 7.17
CA VAL A 23 -0.35 11.34 6.04
C VAL A 23 -0.50 9.93 6.58
N ILE A 24 -1.44 9.15 6.02
CA ILE A 24 -1.60 7.73 6.35
C ILE A 24 -0.85 6.89 5.33
N ASN A 25 0.15 6.14 5.77
CA ASN A 25 0.85 5.15 4.96
C ASN A 25 0.14 3.80 5.14
N LEU A 26 -0.75 3.47 4.20
CA LEU A 26 -1.63 2.31 4.28
C LEU A 26 -0.97 1.07 3.67
N TRP A 27 -0.87 -0.01 4.45
CA TRP A 27 -0.26 -1.27 4.02
C TRP A 27 -1.28 -2.41 4.00
N LEU A 28 -1.24 -3.20 2.92
CA LEU A 28 -1.99 -4.45 2.79
C LEU A 28 -1.04 -5.61 3.12
N TRP A 29 -1.37 -6.42 4.13
CA TRP A 29 -0.47 -7.46 4.65
C TRP A 29 -0.53 -8.76 3.84
N HIS A 30 -1.74 -9.18 3.46
CA HIS A 30 -1.96 -10.35 2.61
C HIS A 30 -2.10 -9.91 1.16
N LYS A 31 -1.47 -10.60 0.19
CA LYS A 31 -1.69 -10.32 -1.24
C LYS A 31 -3.15 -10.39 -1.67
N ASP A 32 -3.98 -11.21 -1.02
CA ASP A 32 -5.36 -11.39 -1.44
C ASP A 32 -6.20 -10.13 -1.14
N ASP A 33 -5.82 -9.39 -0.08
CA ASP A 33 -6.41 -8.09 0.30
C ASP A 33 -6.23 -7.02 -0.78
N ILE A 34 -5.25 -7.19 -1.68
CA ILE A 34 -5.04 -6.27 -2.82
C ILE A 34 -6.28 -6.19 -3.69
N LEU A 35 -7.05 -7.28 -3.82
CA LEU A 35 -8.27 -7.28 -4.65
C LEU A 35 -9.41 -6.47 -4.02
N GLU A 36 -9.33 -6.18 -2.72
CA GLU A 36 -10.28 -5.37 -1.96
C GLU A 36 -9.77 -3.93 -1.76
N TYR A 37 -8.89 -3.47 -2.66
CA TYR A 37 -8.22 -2.17 -2.56
C TYR A 37 -9.20 -1.01 -2.32
N ASP A 38 -10.33 -1.04 -3.03
CA ASP A 38 -11.32 0.03 -3.02
C ASP A 38 -12.04 0.10 -1.67
N GLU A 39 -12.37 -1.05 -1.08
CA GLU A 39 -12.93 -1.12 0.26
C GLU A 39 -11.94 -0.57 1.29
N TYR A 40 -10.64 -0.90 1.17
CA TYR A 40 -9.63 -0.42 2.11
C TYR A 40 -9.35 1.08 2.01
N ILE A 41 -9.37 1.66 0.80
CA ILE A 41 -9.29 3.12 0.66
C ILE A 41 -10.50 3.79 1.31
N ALA A 42 -11.72 3.28 1.08
CA ALA A 42 -12.92 3.82 1.70
C ALA A 42 -12.89 3.71 3.23
N ALA A 43 -12.48 2.56 3.76
CA ALA A 43 -12.31 2.34 5.19
C ALA A 43 -11.25 3.28 5.79
N CYS A 44 -10.12 3.47 5.11
CA CYS A 44 -9.07 4.38 5.54
C CYS A 44 -9.56 5.83 5.59
N LYS A 45 -10.30 6.30 4.57
CA LYS A 45 -10.89 7.64 4.56
C LYS A 45 -11.92 7.84 5.69
N LYS A 46 -12.64 6.78 6.07
CA LYS A 46 -13.55 6.81 7.21
C LYS A 46 -12.81 6.88 8.55
N ALA A 47 -11.72 6.10 8.70
CA ALA A 47 -10.92 6.08 9.92
C ALA A 47 -10.09 7.36 10.11
N PHE A 48 -9.62 7.97 9.01
CA PHE A 48 -8.81 9.18 9.01
C PHE A 48 -9.38 10.28 8.11
N PRO A 49 -10.53 10.88 8.47
CA PRO A 49 -11.19 11.86 7.63
C PRO A 49 -10.28 13.04 7.25
N GLY A 50 -10.22 13.34 5.94
CA GLY A 50 -9.45 14.45 5.39
C GLY A 50 -7.93 14.27 5.38
N LYS A 51 -7.40 13.14 5.84
CA LYS A 51 -5.96 12.85 5.79
C LYS A 51 -5.61 12.22 4.43
N PRO A 52 -4.55 12.70 3.74
CA PRO A 52 -4.07 12.07 2.51
C PRO A 52 -3.53 10.67 2.79
N ILE A 53 -3.65 9.78 1.80
CA ILE A 53 -3.16 8.41 1.86
C ILE A 53 -1.93 8.27 0.97
N ILE A 54 -0.88 7.62 1.46
CA ILE A 54 0.21 7.10 0.64
C ILE A 54 0.16 5.57 0.67
N GLN A 55 0.21 4.92 -0.49
CA GLN A 55 0.03 3.47 -0.58
C GLN A 55 1.34 2.74 -0.32
N GLY A 56 1.40 1.91 0.71
CA GLY A 56 2.49 0.97 0.97
C GLY A 56 2.39 -0.30 0.11
N ILE A 57 3.51 -0.75 -0.45
CA ILE A 57 3.59 -1.91 -1.34
C ILE A 57 4.73 -2.84 -0.89
N PHE A 58 4.40 -4.11 -0.68
CA PHE A 58 5.37 -5.15 -0.34
C PHE A 58 5.74 -5.98 -1.56
N LEU A 59 7.04 -6.03 -1.90
CA LEU A 59 7.56 -6.98 -2.90
C LEU A 59 7.57 -8.43 -2.39
N HIS A 60 7.38 -8.61 -1.10
CA HIS A 60 7.34 -9.88 -0.40
C HIS A 60 5.92 -10.18 0.08
N GLU A 61 5.52 -11.45 0.07
CA GLU A 61 4.25 -11.88 0.64
C GLU A 61 4.40 -12.10 2.15
N TYR A 62 4.01 -11.15 2.98
CA TYR A 62 4.12 -11.31 4.43
C TYR A 62 3.00 -12.15 5.05
N GLY A 63 1.85 -12.20 4.39
CA GLY A 63 0.62 -12.69 4.98
C GLY A 63 0.36 -14.19 4.85
N ARG A 64 0.87 -14.81 3.80
CA ARG A 64 0.57 -16.22 3.47
C ARG A 64 1.78 -17.13 3.40
N ALA A 65 2.92 -16.66 2.89
CA ALA A 65 4.08 -17.50 2.64
C ALA A 65 5.35 -16.66 2.49
N ASP A 66 6.51 -17.15 2.94
CA ASP A 66 7.81 -16.46 2.83
C ASP A 66 8.37 -16.50 1.39
N ILE A 67 7.67 -15.86 0.45
CA ILE A 67 7.98 -15.81 -0.99
C ILE A 67 7.89 -14.40 -1.56
N GLY A 68 8.42 -14.19 -2.77
CA GLY A 68 8.16 -12.98 -3.54
C GLY A 68 6.66 -12.84 -3.83
N ASN A 69 6.16 -11.61 -3.79
CA ASN A 69 4.75 -11.34 -4.07
C ASN A 69 4.45 -11.53 -5.58
N VAL A 70 3.17 -11.73 -5.89
CA VAL A 70 2.72 -12.03 -7.26
C VAL A 70 2.78 -10.76 -8.10
N ILE A 71 3.62 -10.76 -9.13
CA ILE A 71 3.88 -9.60 -10.00
C ILE A 71 2.60 -8.98 -10.54
N GLU A 72 1.65 -9.79 -11.01
CA GLU A 72 0.40 -9.28 -11.59
C GLU A 72 -0.50 -8.60 -10.53
N LEU A 73 -0.50 -9.08 -9.28
CA LEU A 73 -1.22 -8.41 -8.18
C LEU A 73 -0.55 -7.09 -7.80
N LEU A 74 0.78 -7.03 -7.82
CA LEU A 74 1.50 -5.77 -7.56
C LEU A 74 1.27 -4.73 -8.67
N LYS A 75 1.25 -5.14 -9.94
CA LYS A 75 0.89 -4.26 -11.05
C LYS A 75 -0.54 -3.75 -10.89
N TYR A 76 -1.48 -4.64 -10.58
CA TYR A 76 -2.86 -4.24 -10.27
C TYR A 76 -2.93 -3.23 -9.11
N GLN A 77 -2.21 -3.47 -8.01
CA GLN A 77 -2.15 -2.54 -6.88
C GLN A 77 -1.60 -1.17 -7.30
N LEU A 78 -0.58 -1.13 -8.15
CA LEU A 78 -0.02 0.10 -8.70
C LEU A 78 -0.98 0.83 -9.64
N ASP A 79 -1.72 0.09 -10.47
CA ASP A 79 -2.78 0.67 -11.32
C ASP A 79 -3.90 1.28 -10.47
N ARG A 80 -4.38 0.56 -9.44
CA ARG A 80 -5.37 1.11 -8.49
C ARG A 80 -4.84 2.35 -7.79
N ALA A 81 -3.61 2.31 -7.28
CA ALA A 81 -2.99 3.47 -6.66
C ALA A 81 -2.94 4.66 -7.63
N ARG A 82 -2.60 4.44 -8.91
CA ARG A 82 -2.61 5.48 -9.94
C ARG A 82 -3.99 6.08 -10.17
N GLU A 83 -5.02 5.25 -10.25
CA GLU A 83 -6.40 5.73 -10.40
C GLU A 83 -6.84 6.59 -9.22
N TYR A 84 -6.50 6.21 -7.99
CA TYR A 84 -6.80 7.03 -6.81
C TYR A 84 -5.90 8.25 -6.67
N MET A 85 -4.68 8.22 -7.23
CA MET A 85 -3.84 9.41 -7.37
C MET A 85 -4.46 10.44 -8.30
N ALA A 86 -5.04 10.01 -9.43
CA ALA A 86 -5.76 10.90 -10.34
C ALA A 86 -7.00 11.55 -9.68
N LYS A 87 -7.59 10.90 -8.67
CA LYS A 87 -8.72 11.43 -7.87
C LYS A 87 -8.28 12.31 -6.70
N GLY A 88 -6.99 12.35 -6.36
CA GLY A 88 -6.44 13.08 -5.22
C GLY A 88 -6.60 12.39 -3.86
N ASP A 89 -7.10 11.15 -3.82
CA ASP A 89 -7.30 10.38 -2.59
C ASP A 89 -6.01 9.72 -2.10
N VAL A 90 -5.19 9.23 -3.04
CA VAL A 90 -3.84 8.72 -2.79
C VAL A 90 -2.85 9.75 -3.33
N ILE A 91 -1.76 10.01 -2.62
CA ILE A 91 -0.77 11.04 -3.01
C ILE A 91 0.55 10.45 -3.51
N GLY A 92 0.69 9.12 -3.50
CA GLY A 92 1.90 8.43 -3.93
C GLY A 92 1.93 6.97 -3.51
N VAL A 93 3.06 6.33 -3.77
CA VAL A 93 3.35 4.96 -3.35
C VAL A 93 4.69 4.88 -2.62
N ILE A 94 4.81 3.99 -1.63
CA ILE A 94 6.06 3.60 -0.97
C ILE A 94 6.24 2.10 -1.18
N ILE A 95 7.35 1.71 -1.80
CA ILE A 95 7.71 0.31 -1.96
C ILE A 95 8.72 -0.05 -0.88
N LEU A 96 8.44 -1.09 -0.08
CA LEU A 96 9.43 -1.62 0.87
C LEU A 96 10.54 -2.33 0.10
N GLY A 97 11.61 -1.59 -0.23
CA GLY A 97 12.68 -2.05 -1.09
C GLY A 97 13.87 -2.71 -0.38
N ASP A 98 14.27 -2.22 0.79
CA ASP A 98 15.56 -2.49 1.47
C ASP A 98 16.12 -3.91 1.26
N ARG A 99 15.73 -4.87 2.12
CA ARG A 99 16.15 -6.26 1.97
C ARG A 99 15.39 -7.00 0.87
N GLU A 100 14.19 -6.52 0.50
CA GLU A 100 13.27 -7.25 -0.38
C GLU A 100 13.72 -7.22 -1.85
N ILE A 101 14.37 -6.15 -2.30
CA ILE A 101 14.96 -6.09 -3.65
C ILE A 101 16.01 -7.18 -3.84
N LYS A 102 16.86 -7.39 -2.82
CA LYS A 102 17.89 -8.44 -2.87
C LYS A 102 17.29 -9.84 -2.75
N LYS A 103 16.26 -10.02 -1.92
CA LYS A 103 15.57 -11.31 -1.75
C LYS A 103 14.78 -11.72 -2.99
N TRP A 104 14.11 -10.77 -3.64
CA TRP A 104 13.17 -11.01 -4.74
C TRP A 104 13.57 -10.20 -5.99
N PRO A 105 14.74 -10.46 -6.59
CA PRO A 105 15.25 -9.66 -7.69
C PRO A 105 14.38 -9.69 -8.96
N GLU A 106 13.68 -10.80 -9.21
CA GLU A 106 12.74 -10.93 -10.33
C GLU A 106 11.52 -10.03 -10.14
N VAL A 107 10.92 -10.07 -8.95
CA VAL A 107 9.78 -9.20 -8.59
C VAL A 107 10.21 -7.73 -8.64
N ALA A 108 11.36 -7.40 -8.04
CA ALA A 108 11.89 -6.03 -8.04
C ALA A 108 12.17 -5.51 -9.46
N SER A 109 12.75 -6.35 -10.34
CA SER A 109 12.99 -6.00 -11.75
C SER A 109 11.69 -5.76 -12.50
N ALA A 110 10.70 -6.64 -12.34
CA ALA A 110 9.41 -6.50 -13.00
C ALA A 110 8.67 -5.22 -12.56
N ILE A 111 8.72 -4.86 -11.27
CA ILE A 111 8.12 -3.61 -10.77
C ILE A 111 8.89 -2.39 -11.27
N ARG A 112 10.22 -2.44 -11.32
CA ARG A 112 11.02 -1.35 -11.90
C ARG A 112 10.67 -1.12 -13.37
N GLU A 113 10.64 -2.17 -14.18
CA GLU A 113 10.29 -2.09 -15.60
C GLU A 113 8.88 -1.55 -15.79
N TYR A 114 7.92 -2.03 -14.99
CA TYR A 114 6.55 -1.52 -15.02
C TYR A 114 6.52 -0.02 -14.72
N LEU A 115 7.23 0.46 -13.69
CA LEU A 115 7.28 1.89 -13.33
C LEU A 115 7.95 2.78 -14.38
N GLN A 116 8.86 2.23 -15.20
CA GLN A 116 9.53 2.97 -16.27
C GLN A 116 8.67 3.14 -17.53
N ASN A 117 7.63 2.30 -17.70
CA ASN A 117 6.77 2.27 -18.87
C ASN A 117 5.41 2.96 -18.64
N GLN A 118 5.33 3.89 -17.69
CA GLN A 118 4.11 4.62 -17.31
C GLN A 118 3.98 5.96 -18.02
#